data_AF-A0AAE4MP56-F1
#
_entry.id   AF-A0AAE4MP56-F1
#
_cell.length_a   1.000
_cell.length_b   1.000
_cell.length_c   1.000
_cell.angle_alpha   90.00
_cell.angle_beta   90.00
_cell.angle_gamma   90.00
#
_symmetry.space_group_name_H-M   'P 1'
#
loop_
_entity.id
_entity.type
_entity.pdbx_description
1 polymer ?
#
loop_
_entity_poly.entity_id
_entity_poly.type
_entity_poly.pdbx_seq_one_letter_code
_entity_poly.pdbx_strand_id
1 'polypeptide(L)' 'MNRSPEYAQGALAALHEAKTLNLANATALGVLEGPAVAKTLVNLMNMVLDPLIQKYNAMEVKSD' A
#
# COMPACT_ATOMS: atom_id res chain seq x y z
N MET A 1 -16.77 -12.25 -6.45
CA MET A 1 -15.71 -13.13 -7.00
C MET A 1 -15.00 -13.76 -5.83
N ASN A 2 -15.13 -15.08 -5.63
CA ASN A 2 -14.24 -15.80 -4.74
C ASN A 2 -12.88 -15.90 -5.44
N ARG A 3 -11.85 -15.36 -4.80
CA ARG A 3 -10.46 -15.45 -5.26
C ARG A 3 -9.73 -16.42 -4.35
N SER A 4 -8.69 -17.08 -4.85
CA SER A 4 -7.92 -18.03 -4.03
C SER A 4 -7.09 -17.31 -2.96
N PRO A 5 -6.68 -18.01 -1.88
CA PRO A 5 -5.76 -17.46 -0.88
C PRO A 5 -4.47 -16.90 -1.51
N GLU A 6 -3.90 -17.61 -2.50
CA GLU A 6 -2.65 -17.21 -3.17
C GLU A 6 -2.83 -15.90 -3.96
N TYR A 7 -4.02 -15.65 -4.49
CA TYR A 7 -4.35 -14.37 -5.12
C TYR A 7 -4.37 -13.23 -4.10
N ALA A 8 -4.97 -13.46 -2.92
CA ALA A 8 -5.02 -12.45 -1.86
C ALA A 8 -3.60 -12.14 -1.34
N GLN A 9 -2.79 -13.17 -1.12
CA GLN A 9 -1.39 -13.04 -0.69
C GLN A 9 -0.53 -12.31 -1.73
N GLY A 10 -0.64 -12.68 -3.01
CA GLY A 10 0.08 -12.00 -4.09
C GLY A 10 -0.33 -10.52 -4.22
N ALA A 11 -1.61 -10.22 -4.06
CA ALA A 11 -2.09 -8.84 -4.07
C ALA A 11 -1.57 -8.04 -2.87
N LEU A 12 -1.54 -8.63 -1.67
CA LEU A 12 -0.98 -8.00 -0.47
C LEU A 12 0.51 -7.69 -0.63
N ALA A 13 1.29 -8.66 -1.12
CA ALA A 13 2.72 -8.47 -1.37
C ALA A 13 2.97 -7.30 -2.32
N ALA A 14 2.26 -7.26 -3.46
CA ALA A 14 2.37 -6.18 -4.43
C ALA A 14 1.99 -4.80 -3.87
N LEU A 15 0.94 -4.73 -3.04
CA LEU A 15 0.51 -3.48 -2.41
C LEU A 15 1.53 -2.95 -1.39
N HIS A 16 2.14 -3.84 -0.59
CA HIS A 16 3.20 -3.46 0.34
C HIS A 16 4.47 -3.02 -0.39
N GLU A 17 4.85 -3.70 -1.47
CA GLU A 17 5.98 -3.31 -2.30
C GLU A 17 5.75 -1.94 -2.97
N ALA A 18 4.55 -1.71 -3.53
CA ALA A 18 4.18 -0.42 -4.11
C ALA A 18 4.25 0.74 -3.09
N LYS A 19 3.84 0.50 -1.84
CA LYS A 19 3.95 1.50 -0.76
C LYS A 19 5.41 1.85 -0.47
N THR A 20 6.27 0.83 -0.40
CA THR A 20 7.71 0.98 -0.16
C THR A 20 8.40 1.73 -1.30
N LEU A 21 8.14 1.34 -2.55
CA LEU A 21 8.74 1.97 -3.73
C LEU A 21 8.32 3.43 -3.89
N ASN A 22 7.06 3.77 -3.62
CA ASN A 22 6.62 5.17 -3.69
C ASN A 22 7.32 6.05 -2.65
N LEU A 23 7.52 5.55 -1.43
CA LEU A 23 8.26 6.29 -0.40
C LEU A 23 9.74 6.46 -0.77
N ALA A 24 10.37 5.42 -1.33
CA ALA A 24 11.74 5.49 -1.83
C ALA A 24 11.89 6.52 -2.96
N ASN A 25 10.97 6.51 -3.94
CA ASN A 25 10.95 7.48 -5.04
C ASN A 25 10.73 8.90 -4.53
N ALA A 26 9.81 9.11 -3.59
CA ALA A 26 9.57 10.42 -2.98
C ALA A 26 10.80 10.96 -2.24
N THR A 27 11.55 10.07 -1.58
CA THR A 27 12.82 10.41 -0.93
C THR A 27 13.86 10.82 -1.97
N ALA A 28 14.05 10.00 -3.01
CA ALA A 28 15.04 10.24 -4.07
C ALA A 28 14.79 11.54 -4.85
N LEU A 29 13.53 11.95 -4.98
CA LEU A 29 13.13 13.20 -5.65
C LEU A 29 13.14 14.43 -4.73
N GLY A 30 13.54 14.29 -3.46
CA GLY A 30 13.53 15.40 -2.48
C GLY A 30 12.13 15.85 -2.04
N VAL A 31 11.07 15.12 -2.43
CA VAL A 31 9.68 15.47 -2.11
C VAL A 31 9.43 15.45 -0.61
N LEU A 32 10.17 14.61 0.13
CA LEU A 32 10.05 14.48 1.58
C LEU A 32 10.86 15.50 2.39
N GLU A 33 11.62 16.40 1.75
CA GLU A 33 12.44 17.40 2.45
C GLU A 33 11.60 18.47 3.15
N GLY A 34 10.40 18.76 2.62
CA GLY A 34 9.44 19.66 3.23
C GLY A 34 8.46 18.91 4.14
N PRO A 35 8.36 19.21 5.45
CA PRO A 35 7.53 18.43 6.38
C PRO A 35 6.03 18.44 6.03
N ALA A 36 5.51 19.55 5.47
CA ALA A 36 4.12 19.63 5.02
C ALA A 36 3.86 18.78 3.75
N VAL A 37 4.81 18.76 2.81
CA VAL A 37 4.72 17.99 1.57
C VAL A 37 4.87 16.49 1.87
N ALA A 38 5.84 16.12 2.71
CA ALA A 38 6.04 14.77 3.19
C ALA A 38 4.77 14.22 3.86
N LYS A 39 4.18 14.98 4.80
CA LYS A 39 2.94 14.59 5.47
C LYS A 39 1.78 14.42 4.49
N THR A 40 1.65 15.34 3.54
CA THR A 40 0.59 15.29 2.52
C THR A 40 0.72 14.04 1.66
N LEU A 41 1.92 13.75 1.16
CA LEU A 41 2.19 12.59 0.33
C LEU A 41 1.95 11.28 1.08
N VAL A 42 2.46 11.16 2.31
CA VAL A 42 2.25 9.97 3.15
C VAL A 42 0.75 9.75 3.40
N ASN A 43 0.00 10.81 3.71
CA ASN A 43 -1.45 10.72 3.91
C ASN A 43 -2.18 10.28 2.64
N LEU A 44 -1.81 10.80 1.47
CA LEU A 44 -2.36 10.40 0.17
C LEU A 44 -2.09 8.91 -0.12
N MET A 45 -0.85 8.46 0.08
CA MET A 45 -0.49 7.06 -0.12
C MET A 45 -1.29 6.13 0.81
N ASN A 46 -1.40 6.49 2.09
CA ASN A 46 -2.19 5.73 3.06
C ASN A 46 -3.68 5.70 2.68
N MET A 47 -4.24 6.84 2.28
CA MET A 47 -5.65 6.95 1.86
C MET A 47 -5.99 6.03 0.69
N VAL A 48 -5.05 5.81 -0.25
CA VAL A 48 -5.27 4.97 -1.43
C VAL A 48 -4.95 3.49 -1.16
N LEU A 49 -3.82 3.20 -0.52
CA LEU A 49 -3.31 1.84 -0.39
C LEU A 49 -3.88 1.08 0.81
N ASP A 50 -4.12 1.76 1.94
CA ASP A 50 -4.57 1.07 3.16
C ASP A 50 -5.95 0.41 3.01
N PRO A 51 -6.96 1.02 2.34
CA PRO A 51 -8.23 0.34 2.07
C PRO A 51 -8.08 -0.90 1.18
N LEU A 52 -7.13 -0.88 0.25
CA LEU A 52 -6.85 -2.03 -0.61
C LEU A 52 -6.19 -3.15 0.19
N ILE A 53 -5.20 -2.83 1.02
CA ILE A 53 -4.55 -3.79 1.92
C ILE A 53 -5.58 -4.42 2.85
N GLN A 54 -6.45 -3.61 3.48
CA GLN A 54 -7.52 -4.13 4.34
C GLN A 54 -8.48 -5.07 3.60
N LYS A 55 -8.86 -4.72 2.36
CA LYS A 55 -9.72 -5.57 1.53
C LYS A 55 -9.10 -6.95 1.26
N TYR A 56 -7.80 -7.01 0.96
CA TYR A 56 -7.13 -8.28 0.66
C TYR A 56 -6.78 -9.07 1.93
N ASN A 57 -6.43 -8.41 3.05
CA ASN A 57 -6.29 -9.07 4.35
C ASN A 57 -7.60 -9.74 4.77
N ALA A 58 -8.74 -9.05 4.62
CA ALA A 58 -10.05 -9.62 4.93
C ALA A 58 -10.47 -10.75 3.96
N MET A 59 -9.83 -10.85 2.79
CA MET A 59 -10.04 -11.93 1.83
C MET A 59 -9.20 -13.15 2.20
N GLU A 60 -7.96 -12.95 2.67
CA GLU A 60 -7.11 -14.02 3.19
C GLU A 60 -7.74 -14.69 4.40
N VAL A 61 -8.18 -13.92 5.41
CA VAL A 61 -8.83 -14.42 6.63
C VAL A 61 -10.13 -15.20 6.35
N LYS A 62 -10.82 -14.91 5.24
CA LYS A 62 -12.04 -15.63 4.83
C LYS A 62 -11.77 -16.89 4.03
N SER A 63 -10.52 -17.10 3.61
CA SER A 63 -10.10 -18.24 2.80
C SER A 63 -9.41 -19.34 3.61
N ASP A 64 -9.09 -19.07 4.88
CA ASP A 64 -8.72 -20.04 5.94
C ASP A 64 -9.96 -20.69 6.57
#